data_AF-A0A6M2AW84-F1
#
_entry.id   AF-A0A6M2AW84-F1
#
_cell.length_a   1.000
_cell.length_b   1.000
_cell.length_c   1.000
_cell.angle_alpha   90.00
_cell.angle_beta   90.00
_cell.angle_gamma   90.00
#
_symmetry.space_group_name_H-M   'P 1'
#
loop_
_entity.id
_entity.type
_entity.pdbx_description
1 polymer ?
#
loop_
_entity_poly.entity_id
_entity_poly.type
_entity_poly.pdbx_seq_one_letter_code
_entity_poly.pdbx_strand_id
1 'polypeptide(L)' 'MEIFKKICWIATIVGGMIGSLIFIYAMSASESDMQMGSLSAFAIGFVVLPYCIARAVSELK' A
#
# COMPACT_ATOMS: atom_id res chain seq x y z
N MET A 1 9.51 11.95 18.42
CA MET A 1 8.85 10.80 17.73
C MET A 1 7.51 11.15 17.10
N GLU A 2 6.74 12.12 17.62
CA GLU A 2 5.43 12.54 17.07
C GLU A 2 5.43 12.83 15.55
N ILE A 3 6.42 13.57 15.05
CA ILE A 3 6.53 13.90 13.60
C ILE A 3 6.75 12.64 12.77
N PHE A 4 7.61 11.73 13.22
CA PHE A 4 7.88 10.47 12.53
C PHE A 4 6.63 9.58 12.46
N LYS A 5 5.86 9.49 13.54
CA LYS A 5 4.55 8.81 13.56
C LYS A 5 3.60 9.40 12.51
N LYS A 6 3.48 10.72 12.44
CA LYS A 6 2.64 11.41 11.44
C LYS A 6 3.08 11.11 10.01
N ILE A 7 4.39 11.10 9.73
CA ILE A 7 4.92 10.77 8.40
C ILE A 7 4.56 9.33 7.99
N CYS A 8 4.69 8.36 8.90
CA CYS A 8 4.32 6.96 8.60
C CYS A 8 2.82 6.80 8.28
N TRP A 9 1.95 7.52 8.99
CA TRP A 9 0.51 7.52 8.69
C TRP A 9 0.19 8.19 7.35
N ILE A 10 0.87 9.28 7.01
CA ILE A 10 0.74 9.90 5.69
C ILE A 10 1.19 8.92 4.58
N ALA A 11 2.31 8.23 4.78
CA ALA A 11 2.79 7.21 3.85
C ALA A 11 1.78 6.07 3.68
N THR A 12 1.00 5.73 4.73
CA THR A 12 -0.08 4.75 4.65
C THR A 12 -1.22 5.22 3.76
N ILE A 13 -1.63 6.49 3.88
CA ILE A 13 -2.68 7.08 3.04
C ILE A 13 -2.21 7.10 1.57
N VAL A 14 -0.99 7.57 1.32
CA VAL A 14 -0.42 7.64 -0.03
C VAL A 14 -0.26 6.26 -0.64
N GLY A 15 0.27 5.29 0.12
CA GLY A 15 0.38 3.89 -0.31
C GLY A 15 -0.98 3.26 -0.61
N GLY A 16 -1.99 3.54 0.22
CA GLY A 16 -3.39 3.17 -0.02
C GLY A 16 -3.94 3.67 -1.35
N MET A 17 -3.73 4.95 -1.65
CA MET A 17 -4.17 5.57 -2.90
C MET A 17 -3.45 4.96 -4.12
N ILE A 18 -2.13 4.83 -4.05
CA ILE A 18 -1.33 4.25 -5.14
C ILE A 18 -1.71 2.79 -5.37
N GLY A 19 -1.84 1.99 -4.31
CA GLY A 19 -2.26 0.60 -4.39
C GLY A 19 -3.64 0.45 -5.03
N SER A 20 -4.60 1.31 -4.67
CA SER A 20 -5.94 1.32 -5.28
C SER A 20 -5.89 1.65 -6.78
N LEU A 21 -5.06 2.62 -7.19
CA LEU A 21 -4.88 2.96 -8.61
C LEU A 21 -4.23 1.81 -9.39
N ILE A 22 -3.22 1.14 -8.82
CA ILE A 22 -2.58 -0.02 -9.43
C ILE A 22 -3.59 -1.17 -9.59
N PHE A 23 -4.45 -1.38 -8.61
CA PHE A 23 -5.48 -2.42 -8.66
C PHE A 23 -6.51 -2.14 -9.77
N ILE A 24 -7.03 -0.91 -9.86
CA ILE A 24 -7.95 -0.50 -10.93
C ILE A 24 -7.27 -0.64 -12.30
N TYR A 25 -6.01 -0.20 -12.41
CA TYR A 25 -5.24 -0.36 -13.64
C TYR A 25 -5.09 -1.84 -14.02
N ALA A 26 -4.74 -2.70 -13.06
CA ALA A 26 -4.62 -4.14 -13.25
C ALA A 26 -5.91 -4.74 -13.80
N MET A 27 -7.07 -4.36 -13.25
CA MET A 27 -8.37 -4.82 -13.75
C MET A 27 -8.65 -4.37 -15.19
N SER A 28 -8.16 -3.20 -15.59
CA SER A 28 -8.40 -2.62 -16.92
C SER A 28 -7.41 -3.06 -18.00
N ALA A 29 -6.18 -3.42 -17.61
CA ALA A 29 -5.05 -3.62 -18.52
C ALA A 29 -4.52 -5.06 -18.52
N SER A 30 -5.01 -5.95 -17.64
CA SER A 30 -4.53 -7.32 -17.60
C SER A 30 -5.00 -8.12 -18.82
N GLU A 31 -4.07 -8.66 -19.59
CA GLU A 31 -4.33 -9.56 -20.72
C GLU A 31 -4.31 -11.04 -20.31
N SER A 32 -3.88 -11.34 -19.08
CA SER A 32 -3.83 -12.71 -18.54
C SER A 32 -4.04 -12.77 -17.02
N ASP A 33 -4.52 -13.92 -16.54
CA ASP A 33 -4.76 -14.18 -15.12
C ASP A 33 -3.48 -14.05 -14.27
N MET A 34 -2.32 -14.45 -14.81
CA MET A 34 -1.03 -14.28 -14.12
C MET A 34 -0.64 -12.82 -13.93
N GLN A 35 -0.93 -11.96 -14.93
CA GLN A 35 -0.67 -10.53 -14.84
C GLN A 35 -1.61 -9.87 -13.83
N MET A 36 -2.89 -10.24 -13.83
CA MET A 36 -3.85 -9.75 -12.85
C MET A 36 -3.44 -10.13 -11.42
N GLY A 37 -3.01 -11.37 -11.19
CA GLY A 37 -2.58 -11.85 -9.87
C GLY A 37 -1.35 -11.13 -9.33
N SER A 38 -0.32 -10.94 -10.16
CA SER A 38 0.91 -10.24 -9.75
C SER A 38 0.70 -8.76 -9.46
N LEU A 39 -0.05 -8.04 -10.32
CA LEU A 39 -0.37 -6.63 -10.10
C LEU A 39 -1.29 -6.44 -8.88
N SER A 40 -2.23 -7.36 -8.65
CA SER A 40 -3.09 -7.33 -7.45
C SER A 40 -2.29 -7.53 -6.17
N ALA A 41 -1.36 -8.48 -6.15
CA ALA A 41 -0.46 -8.69 -5.01
C ALA A 41 0.42 -7.45 -4.76
N PHE A 42 0.91 -6.82 -5.83
CA PHE A 42 1.71 -5.60 -5.73
C PHE A 42 0.88 -4.42 -5.19
N ALA A 43 -0.35 -4.25 -5.67
CA ALA A 43 -1.29 -3.26 -5.16
C ALA A 43 -1.55 -3.44 -3.66
N ILE A 44 -1.83 -4.66 -3.21
CA ILE A 44 -2.05 -4.98 -1.79
C ILE A 44 -0.78 -4.69 -0.98
N GLY A 45 0.41 -5.02 -1.50
CA GLY A 45 1.68 -4.72 -0.84
C GLY A 45 1.87 -3.23 -0.53
N PHE A 46 1.49 -2.35 -1.47
CA PHE A 46 1.53 -0.89 -1.29
C PHE A 46 0.58 -0.37 -0.22
N VAL A 47 -0.47 -1.11 0.12
CA VAL A 47 -1.41 -0.75 1.20
C VAL A 47 -0.94 -1.30 2.54
N VAL A 48 -0.57 -2.58 2.58
CA VAL A 48 -0.32 -3.32 3.83
C VAL A 48 1.03 -2.94 4.46
N LEU A 49 2.11 -2.87 3.68
CA LEU A 49 3.45 -2.60 4.22
C LEU A 49 3.53 -1.25 4.96
N PRO A 50 3.09 -0.12 4.37
CA PRO A 50 3.12 1.17 5.07
C PRO A 50 2.28 1.17 6.35
N TYR A 51 1.12 0.52 6.33
CA TYR A 51 0.25 0.39 7.50
C TYR A 51 0.93 -0.38 8.64
N CYS A 52 1.52 -1.55 8.33
CA CYS A 52 2.25 -2.36 9.31
C CYS A 52 3.40 -1.57 9.93
N ILE A 53 4.16 -0.82 9.13
CA ILE A 53 5.26 0.03 9.61
C ILE A 53 4.72 1.15 10.49
N ALA A 54 3.68 1.87 10.07
CA ALA A 54 3.08 2.95 10.85
C ALA A 54 2.55 2.45 12.20
N ARG A 55 1.98 1.23 12.22
CA ARG A 55 1.50 0.60 13.45
C ARG A 55 2.65 0.22 14.39
N ALA A 56 3.68 -0.45 13.88
CA ALA A 56 4.86 -0.81 14.67
C ALA A 56 5.55 0.42 15.26
N VAL A 57 5.74 1.49 14.47
CA VAL A 57 6.32 2.76 14.93
C VAL A 57 5.43 3.45 15.96
N SER A 58 4.12 3.31 15.87
CA SER A 58 3.20 3.90 16.84
C SER A 58 3.31 3.25 18.22
N GLU A 59 3.67 1.96 18.27
CA GLU A 59 3.83 1.16 19.49
C GLU A 59 5.24 1.25 20.10
N LEU A 60 6.24 1.64 19.32
CA LEU A 60 7.54 2.05 19.83
C LEU A 60 7.36 3.37 20.62
N LYS A 61 7.57 3.27 21.93
CA LYS A 61 7.36 4.33 22.92
C LYS A 61 8.62 5.15 23.12
#